data_AF-A0A925TIV4-F1
#
_entry.id   AF-A0A925TIV4-F1
#
_cell.length_a   1.000
_cell.length_b   1.000
_cell.length_c   1.000
_cell.angle_alpha   90.00
_cell.angle_beta   90.00
_cell.angle_gamma   90.00
#
_symmetry.space_group_name_H-M   'P 1'
#
loop_
_entity.id
_entity.type
_entity.pdbx_description
1 polymer ?
#
loop_
_entity_poly.entity_id
_entity_poly.type
_entity_poly.pdbx_seq_one_letter_code
_entity_poly.pdbx_strand_id
1 'polypeptide(L)' 'MLRNQKWKWGEKANLARILGVPRQRVDDYIMGSRRLPDGERTLLLLHWLAARQKGIHLS' A
#
# COMPACT_ATOMS: atom_id res chain seq x y z
N MET A 1 1.26 11.64 3.56
CA MET A 1 0.47 11.30 4.76
C MET A 1 0.59 9.82 5.22
N LEU A 2 1.24 8.90 4.47
CA LEU A 2 1.40 7.49 4.89
C LEU A 2 2.69 7.17 5.67
N ARG A 3 3.63 8.12 5.75
CA ARG A 3 4.98 7.95 6.31
C ARG A 3 5.02 7.55 7.79
N ASN A 4 4.00 7.90 8.58
CA ASN A 4 3.91 7.63 10.02
C ASN A 4 2.87 6.55 10.40
N GLN A 5 2.46 5.70 9.46
CA GLN A 5 1.51 4.63 9.77
C GLN A 5 2.14 3.47 10.53
N LYS A 6 1.46 2.99 11.57
CA LYS A 6 1.76 1.71 12.24
C LYS A 6 1.27 0.56 11.37
N TRP A 7 2.21 -0.23 10.84
CA TRP A 7 1.94 -1.40 10.04
C TRP A 7 1.75 -2.62 10.94
N LYS A 8 0.69 -3.40 10.70
CA LYS A 8 0.59 -4.74 11.29
C LYS A 8 1.58 -5.69 10.61
N TRP A 9 1.95 -6.77 11.30
CA TRP A 9 2.78 -7.81 10.70
C TRP A 9 2.07 -8.41 9.47
N GLY A 10 2.82 -8.65 8.39
CA GLY A 10 2.27 -9.15 7.12
C GLY A 10 1.53 -8.12 6.24
N GLU A 11 1.10 -6.98 6.80
CA GLU A 11 0.26 -5.99 6.09
C GLU A 11 0.94 -5.41 4.84
N LYS A 12 2.24 -5.12 4.90
CA LYS A 12 3.02 -4.69 3.73
C LYS A 12 3.15 -5.78 2.65
N ALA A 13 3.21 -7.06 3.06
CA ALA A 13 3.34 -8.17 2.12
C ALA A 13 2.00 -8.45 1.42
N ASN A 14 0.89 -8.34 2.15
CA ASN A 14 -0.45 -8.38 1.57
C ASN A 14 -0.66 -7.21 0.57
N LEU A 15 -0.30 -5.98 0.94
CA LEU A 15 -0.38 -4.85 0.02
C LEU A 15 0.47 -5.06 -1.24
N ALA A 16 1.67 -5.61 -1.10
CA ALA A 16 2.53 -5.95 -2.24
C ALA A 16 1.84 -6.93 -3.21
N ARG A 17 1.14 -7.94 -2.68
CA ARG A 17 0.35 -8.90 -3.46
C ARG A 17 -0.81 -8.21 -4.19
N ILE A 18 -1.57 -7.36 -3.49
CA ILE A 18 -2.70 -6.62 -4.07
C ILE A 18 -2.24 -5.69 -5.20
N LEU A 19 -1.11 -5.00 -5.00
CA LEU A 19 -0.55 -4.10 -6.01
C LEU A 19 0.18 -4.82 -7.14
N GLY A 20 0.40 -6.14 -7.03
CA GLY A 20 1.18 -6.91 -8.00
C GLY A 20 2.62 -6.41 -8.15
N VAL A 21 3.26 -5.96 -7.07
CA VAL A 21 4.63 -5.42 -7.08
C VAL A 21 5.50 -6.03 -5.98
N PRO A 22 6.84 -5.99 -6.13
CA PRO A 22 7.74 -6.34 -5.05
C PRO A 22 7.52 -5.48 -3.81
N ARG A 23 7.70 -6.07 -2.62
CA ARG A 23 7.56 -5.37 -1.33
C ARG A 23 8.36 -4.06 -1.26
N GLN A 24 9.57 -4.04 -1.83
CA GLN A 24 10.42 -2.85 -1.85
C GLN A 24 9.76 -1.67 -2.58
N ARG A 25 8.98 -1.92 -3.65
CA ARG A 25 8.22 -0.87 -4.34
C ARG A 25 7.09 -0.30 -3.50
N VAL A 26 6.51 -1.11 -2.60
CA VAL A 26 5.51 -0.61 -1.65
C VAL A 26 6.14 0.44 -0.75
N ASP A 27 7.36 0.20 -0.25
CA ASP A 27 8.06 1.19 0.56
C ASP A 27 8.35 2.48 -0.23
N ASP A 28 8.73 2.39 -1.51
CA ASP A 28 8.92 3.56 -2.37
C ASP A 28 7.63 4.40 -2.53
N TYR A 29 6.48 3.75 -2.73
CA TYR A 29 5.18 4.42 -2.87
C TYR A 29 4.73 5.09 -1.56
N ILE A 30 5.02 4.46 -0.42
CA ILE A 30 4.62 4.96 0.91
C ILE A 30 5.53 6.08 1.40
N MET A 31 6.85 5.95 1.18
CA MET A 31 7.84 6.93 1.61
C MET A 31 7.93 8.13 0.67
N GLY A 32 7.42 8.00 -0.57
CA GLY A 32 7.39 9.09 -1.55
C GLY A 32 8.78 9.48 -2.05
N SER A 33 9.76 8.57 -1.95
CA SER A 33 11.19 8.90 -2.11
C SER A 33 11.69 8.82 -3.55
N ARG A 34 10.98 8.15 -4.48
CA ARG A 34 11.58 7.88 -5.80
C ARG A 34 10.62 7.76 -6.99
N ARG A 35 9.40 7.24 -6.81
CA ARG A 35 8.50 6.99 -7.94
C ARG A 35 7.05 6.94 -7.47
N LEU A 36 6.17 7.64 -8.16
CA LEU A 36 4.72 7.49 -7.96
C LEU A 36 4.23 6.20 -8.64
N PRO A 37 3.20 5.54 -8.08
CA PRO A 37 2.49 4.50 -8.79
C PRO A 37 1.79 5.07 -10.04
N ASP A 38 1.62 4.23 -11.06
CA ASP A 38 0.75 4.52 -12.19
C ASP A 38 -0.73 4.55 -11.78
N GLY A 39 -1.62 4.92 -12.70
CA GLY A 39 -3.04 5.12 -12.41
C GLY A 39 -3.72 3.90 -11.77
N GLU A 40 -3.49 2.71 -12.32
CA GLU A 40 -4.08 1.47 -11.81
C GLU A 40 -3.62 1.18 -10.38
N ARG A 41 -2.30 1.23 -10.14
CA ARG A 41 -1.72 1.00 -8.81
C ARG A 41 -2.14 2.07 -7.81
N THR A 42 -2.36 3.31 -8.26
CA THR A 42 -2.90 4.37 -7.42
C THR A 42 -4.32 4.05 -6.95
N LEU A 43 -5.18 3.57 -7.85
CA LEU A 43 -6.55 3.17 -7.51
C LEU A 43 -6.56 1.99 -6.53
N LEU A 44 -5.72 0.97 -6.77
CA LEU A 44 -5.58 -0.17 -5.86
C LEU A 44 -5.07 0.26 -4.47
N LEU A 45 -4.10 1.17 -4.41
CA LEU A 45 -3.59 1.71 -3.16
C LEU A 45 -4.65 2.51 -2.39
N LEU A 46 -5.45 3.32 -3.09
CA LEU A 46 -6.56 4.07 -2.49
C LEU A 46 -7.66 3.15 -1.99
N HIS A 47 -8.02 2.11 -2.77
CA HIS A 47 -9.00 1.11 -2.37
C HIS A 47 -8.55 0.37 -1.10
N TRP A 48 -7.28 -0.06 -1.06
CA TRP A 48 -6.71 -0.68 0.12
C TRP A 48 -6.71 0.24 1.33
N LEU A 49 -6.35 1.51 1.16
CA LEU A 49 -6.36 2.50 2.23
C LEU A 49 -7.77 2.70 2.79
N ALA A 50 -8.78 2.78 1.92
CA ALA A 50 -10.18 2.90 2.33
C ALA A 50 -10.67 1.67 3.10
N ALA A 51 -10.33 0.46 2.66
CA ALA A 51 -10.65 -0.77 3.38
C ALA A 51 -9.99 -0.80 4.77
N ARG A 52 -8.70 -0.44 4.84
CA ARG A 52 -7.95 -0.37 6.09
C ARG A 52 -8.54 0.64 7.08
N GLN A 53 -8.96 1.82 6.64
CA GLN A 53 -9.61 2.82 7.51
C GLN A 53 -10.93 2.32 8.10
N LYS A 54 -11.64 1.44 7.37
CA LYS A 54 -12.85 0.76 7.86
C LYS A 54 -12.57 -0.48 8.72
N GLY A 55 -11.30 -0.82 8.96
CA GLY A 55 -10.91 -2.04 9.66
C GLY A 55 -11.10 -3.33 8.85
N ILE A 56 -11.34 -3.22 7.54
CA ILE A 56 -11.52 -4.35 6.63
C ILE A 56 -10.15 -4.80 6.12
N HIS A 57 -9.87 -6.10 6.20
CA HIS A 57 -8.65 -6.68 5.67
C HIS A 57 -8.89 -7.25 4.27
N LEU A 58 -8.29 -6.64 3.25
CA LEU A 58 -8.28 -7.20 1.89
C LEU A 58 -7.26 -8.35 1.87
N SER A 59 -7.67 -9.53 1.38
CA SER A 59 -6.85 -10.76 1.40
C SER A 59 -6.26 -11.07 0.04
#